data_AF-A0A7J7C8T8-F1
#
_entry.id   AF-A0A7J7C8T8-F1
#
_cell.length_a   1.000
_cell.length_b   1.000
_cell.length_c   1.000
_cell.angle_alpha   90.00
_cell.angle_beta   90.00
_cell.angle_gamma   90.00
#
_symmetry.space_group_name_H-M   'P 1'
#
loop_
_entity.id
_entity.type
_entity.pdbx_description
1 polymer ?
#
loop_
_entity_poly.entity_id
_entity_poly.type
_entity_poly.pdbx_seq_one_letter_code
_entity_poly.pdbx_strand_id
1 'polypeptide(L)'
;MGSNDERSEIAFFDVETTVPTRPGQGYALLEFGAILVCPRKLEELHSYSSLVRPADPSLINSLSVRCNGITPEAVVSAPPFADISDVVYDLLHGRIWAGHNIIRFDCKRIREAFEEINRPPPEPKGIIDSLALLTQRFGRRAGDMKMATLAAYFGLGQQTHRSLGDVRMNLEVLKYCATVLFLESSLPDIFTEKSWVSPNATTRSRTNGKSSPGGVSPNVNTTSSSSKLANNPILSTTDQVMDQYNPLLSLASSGSSSTDECFNSVASDTTRSDPFDMGSLSNEMNTESLQRDISMEENSVPESSEISSTEAFIEGCGGYIEFLAPDEVCVPDIRASLVPLYRGSQRIKLLHKDFSLQICYSRLRVRFGISTKFVDHAGRPRVSFVVDVPPTLCTVLDACDGVVQKVSLDSGSSSEWRPVVTRKNGFFNYPTARLHIPTVVNEDLAQYATEMYQKESSGAAQKLVFSKFDAAELDSFFKPGTFVDAYFSLDPYDYQQNAGIRLVAKKLIIHSE
;
A
#
# COMPACT_ATOMS: atom_id res chain seq x y z
N MET A 1 -22.78 -23.15 -24.37
CA MET A 1 -22.19 -22.91 -23.03
C MET A 1 -20.68 -22.97 -23.21
N GLY A 2 -20.04 -21.82 -23.38
CA GLY A 2 -18.58 -21.73 -23.51
C GLY A 2 -17.92 -21.95 -22.14
N SER A 3 -16.73 -22.54 -22.16
CA SER A 3 -15.92 -22.87 -20.98
C SER A 3 -15.76 -21.68 -20.04
N ASN A 4 -15.94 -21.94 -18.74
CA ASN A 4 -15.88 -20.96 -17.65
C ASN A 4 -14.44 -20.48 -17.34
N ASP A 5 -13.48 -20.74 -18.26
CA ASP A 5 -12.04 -20.67 -18.02
C ASP A 5 -11.35 -19.50 -18.75
N GLU A 6 -12.06 -18.72 -19.58
CA GLU A 6 -11.41 -17.73 -20.47
C GLU A 6 -11.67 -16.25 -20.17
N ARG A 7 -12.49 -15.89 -19.17
CA ARG A 7 -12.73 -14.47 -18.82
C ARG A 7 -11.57 -13.91 -18.01
N SER A 8 -10.54 -13.47 -18.72
CA SER A 8 -9.29 -12.92 -18.17
C SER A 8 -9.26 -11.39 -18.13
N GLU A 9 -10.23 -10.72 -18.74
CA GLU A 9 -10.28 -9.26 -18.76
C GLU A 9 -10.56 -8.69 -17.37
N ILE A 10 -10.06 -7.48 -17.15
CA ILE A 10 -10.38 -6.70 -15.95
C ILE A 10 -11.56 -5.80 -16.31
N ALA A 11 -12.67 -5.93 -15.58
CA ALA A 11 -13.82 -5.05 -15.72
C ALA A 11 -13.61 -3.82 -14.82
N PHE A 12 -13.28 -2.69 -15.43
CA PHE A 12 -13.34 -1.42 -14.73
C PHE A 12 -14.76 -0.86 -14.82
N PHE A 13 -15.35 -0.45 -13.71
CA PHE A 13 -16.67 0.17 -13.73
C PHE A 13 -16.84 1.23 -12.64
N ASP A 14 -17.81 2.11 -12.89
CA ASP A 14 -18.22 3.21 -12.04
C ASP A 14 -19.73 3.41 -12.21
N VAL A 15 -20.39 3.94 -11.17
CA VAL A 15 -21.82 4.24 -11.21
C VAL A 15 -22.14 5.64 -10.70
N GLU A 16 -23.05 6.30 -11.42
CA GLU A 16 -23.68 7.52 -10.92
C GLU A 16 -25.00 7.20 -10.23
N THR A 17 -25.27 7.90 -9.13
CA THR A 17 -26.46 7.67 -8.31
C THR A 17 -27.11 8.97 -7.86
N THR A 18 -28.34 8.88 -7.35
CA THR A 18 -28.93 9.98 -6.58
C THR A 18 -28.18 10.21 -5.27
N VAL A 19 -28.13 11.46 -4.81
CA VAL A 19 -27.55 11.84 -3.53
C VAL A 19 -28.65 11.84 -2.46
N PRO A 20 -28.58 10.96 -1.44
CA PRO A 20 -29.57 10.93 -0.37
C PRO A 20 -29.60 12.23 0.43
N THR A 21 -30.78 12.72 0.78
CA THR A 21 -30.96 13.97 1.56
C THR A 21 -31.36 13.71 3.00
N ARG A 22 -31.78 12.48 3.31
CA ARG A 22 -32.22 12.06 4.65
C ARG A 22 -31.41 10.86 5.13
N PRO A 23 -31.11 10.76 6.44
CA PRO A 23 -30.50 9.57 7.00
C PRO A 23 -31.36 8.33 6.72
N GLY A 24 -30.74 7.25 6.23
CA GLY A 24 -31.42 6.00 5.88
C GLY A 24 -32.11 5.99 4.51
N GLN A 25 -32.12 7.11 3.77
CA GLN A 25 -32.54 7.12 2.37
C GLN A 25 -31.49 6.38 1.51
N GLY A 26 -31.95 5.42 0.72
CA GLY A 26 -31.12 4.64 -0.21
C GLY A 26 -30.67 5.46 -1.43
N TYR A 27 -29.84 4.84 -2.26
CA TYR A 27 -29.35 5.38 -3.51
C TYR A 27 -30.17 4.81 -4.67
N ALA A 28 -30.47 5.61 -5.68
CA ALA A 28 -31.01 5.12 -6.93
C ALA A 28 -29.94 5.21 -8.02
N LEU A 29 -29.74 4.12 -8.78
CA LEU A 29 -28.78 4.07 -9.88
C LEU A 29 -29.27 4.92 -11.05
N LEU A 30 -28.40 5.81 -11.55
CA LEU A 30 -28.69 6.76 -12.64
C LEU A 30 -27.84 6.54 -13.89
N GLU A 31 -26.64 5.98 -13.73
CA GLU A 31 -25.77 5.62 -14.84
C GLU A 31 -24.91 4.43 -14.44
N PHE A 32 -24.64 3.57 -15.41
CA PHE A 32 -23.61 2.55 -15.33
C PHE A 32 -22.60 2.78 -16.45
N GLY A 33 -21.32 2.74 -16.13
CA GLY A 33 -20.24 2.78 -17.10
C GLY A 33 -19.21 1.71 -16.79
N ALA A 34 -18.76 0.99 -17.82
CA ALA A 34 -17.73 -0.02 -17.69
C ALA A 34 -16.85 -0.12 -18.93
N ILE A 35 -15.60 -0.53 -18.72
CA ILE A 35 -14.69 -0.94 -19.78
C ILE A 35 -14.09 -2.31 -19.43
N LEU A 36 -13.89 -3.16 -20.43
CA LEU A 36 -13.08 -4.36 -20.30
C LEU A 36 -11.65 -4.06 -20.73
N VAL A 37 -10.70 -4.43 -19.90
CA VAL A 37 -9.28 -4.10 -20.09
C VAL A 37 -8.46 -5.37 -20.23
N CYS A 38 -7.57 -5.38 -21.22
CA CYS A 38 -6.59 -6.45 -21.38
C CYS A 38 -5.61 -6.42 -20.19
N PRO A 39 -5.47 -7.48 -19.37
CA PRO A 39 -4.56 -7.46 -18.21
C PRO A 39 -3.08 -7.36 -18.60
N ARG A 40 -2.71 -7.73 -19.84
CA ARG A 40 -1.33 -7.68 -20.32
C ARG A 40 -0.95 -6.32 -20.92
N LYS A 41 -1.85 -5.73 -21.70
CA LYS A 41 -1.59 -4.48 -22.43
C LYS A 41 -2.17 -3.23 -21.75
N LEU A 42 -3.11 -3.40 -20.83
CA LEU A 42 -3.87 -2.34 -20.19
C LEU A 42 -4.61 -1.43 -21.20
N GLU A 43 -4.98 -2.00 -22.34
CA GLU A 43 -5.79 -1.36 -23.38
C GLU A 43 -7.28 -1.65 -23.14
N GLU A 44 -8.13 -0.66 -23.45
CA GLU A 44 -9.58 -0.83 -23.51
C GLU A 44 -9.93 -1.76 -24.69
N LEU A 45 -10.53 -2.91 -24.38
CA LEU A 45 -11.00 -3.89 -25.37
C LEU A 45 -12.46 -3.65 -25.74
N HIS A 46 -13.26 -3.20 -24.78
CA HIS A 46 -14.68 -2.98 -24.94
C HIS A 46 -15.14 -1.92 -23.93
N SER A 47 -16.13 -1.12 -24.32
CA SER A 47 -16.81 -0.18 -23.42
C SER A 47 -18.31 -0.30 -23.52
N TYR A 48 -18.97 -0.09 -22.38
CA TYR A 48 -20.42 -0.01 -22.27
C TYR A 48 -20.79 1.12 -21.32
N SER A 49 -21.80 1.90 -21.69
CA SER A 49 -22.39 2.91 -20.80
C SER A 49 -23.85 3.08 -21.10
N SER A 50 -24.66 3.23 -20.05
CA SER A 50 -26.08 3.50 -20.15
C SER A 50 -26.52 4.37 -18.99
N LEU A 51 -27.35 5.38 -19.29
CA LEU A 51 -28.22 5.95 -18.27
C LEU A 51 -29.22 4.88 -17.79
N VAL A 52 -29.66 5.01 -16.56
CA VAL A 52 -30.62 4.12 -15.92
C VAL A 52 -31.76 4.94 -15.37
N ARG A 53 -32.99 4.59 -15.76
CA ARG A 53 -34.18 5.23 -15.21
C ARG A 53 -34.48 4.62 -13.83
N PRO A 54 -34.42 5.41 -12.74
CA PRO A 54 -34.77 4.93 -11.42
C PRO A 54 -36.28 4.65 -11.32
N ALA A 55 -36.68 3.77 -10.39
CA ALA A 55 -38.10 3.48 -10.15
C ALA A 55 -38.90 4.72 -9.71
N ASP A 56 -38.25 5.62 -8.96
CA ASP A 56 -38.80 6.91 -8.56
C ASP A 56 -37.90 8.06 -9.06
N PRO A 57 -38.23 8.69 -10.19
CA PRO A 57 -37.49 9.85 -10.71
C PRO A 57 -37.49 11.07 -9.79
N SER A 58 -38.42 11.16 -8.83
CA SER A 58 -38.48 12.29 -7.90
C SER A 58 -37.29 12.33 -6.92
N LEU A 59 -36.55 11.23 -6.81
CA LEU A 59 -35.32 11.13 -6.02
C LEU A 59 -34.15 11.93 -6.62
N ILE A 60 -34.23 12.30 -7.91
CA ILE A 60 -33.22 13.12 -8.60
C ILE A 60 -33.39 14.57 -8.16
N ASN A 61 -32.63 14.94 -7.13
CA ASN A 61 -32.63 16.29 -6.57
C ASN A 61 -31.49 17.15 -7.15
N SER A 62 -31.53 18.45 -6.85
CA SER A 62 -30.52 19.42 -7.31
C SER A 62 -29.09 19.10 -6.84
N LEU A 63 -28.90 18.39 -5.73
CA LEU A 63 -27.56 17.94 -5.30
C LEU A 63 -27.02 16.86 -6.23
N SER A 64 -27.88 15.93 -6.65
CA SER A 64 -27.53 14.85 -7.59
C SER A 64 -27.11 15.46 -8.93
N VAL A 65 -27.95 16.34 -9.49
CA VAL A 65 -27.67 17.04 -10.76
C VAL A 65 -26.38 17.86 -10.67
N ARG A 66 -26.11 18.53 -9.54
CA ARG A 66 -24.87 19.29 -9.36
C ARG A 66 -23.63 18.38 -9.28
N CYS A 67 -23.78 17.15 -8.79
CA CYS A 67 -22.68 16.21 -8.67
C CYS A 67 -22.34 15.54 -10.00
N ASN A 68 -23.33 15.09 -10.78
CA ASN A 68 -23.09 14.28 -11.99
C ASN A 68 -23.76 14.79 -13.27
N GLY A 69 -24.50 15.89 -13.21
CA GLY A 69 -25.16 16.50 -14.36
C GLY A 69 -26.34 15.71 -14.92
N ILE A 70 -26.79 14.63 -14.25
CA ILE A 70 -27.90 13.80 -14.75
C ILE A 70 -29.23 14.41 -14.29
N THR A 71 -30.02 14.93 -15.24
CA THR A 71 -31.33 15.51 -14.98
C THR A 71 -32.46 14.48 -15.05
N PRO A 72 -33.63 14.72 -14.42
CA PRO A 72 -34.80 13.85 -14.56
C PRO A 72 -35.21 13.62 -16.02
N GLU A 73 -35.11 14.66 -16.85
CA GLU A 73 -35.44 14.61 -18.27
C GLU A 73 -34.46 13.71 -19.05
N ALA A 74 -33.18 13.70 -18.66
CA ALA A 74 -32.15 12.88 -19.29
C ALA A 74 -32.39 11.37 -19.07
N VAL A 75 -33.01 10.98 -17.95
CA VAL A 75 -33.29 9.57 -17.64
C VAL A 75 -34.70 9.11 -18.00
N VAL A 76 -35.60 10.02 -18.40
CA VAL A 76 -37.00 9.68 -18.71
C VAL A 76 -37.11 8.64 -19.82
N SER A 77 -36.27 8.76 -20.86
CA SER A 77 -36.19 7.84 -22.00
C SER A 77 -35.16 6.72 -21.80
N ALA A 78 -34.43 6.71 -20.68
CA ALA A 78 -33.44 5.69 -20.39
C ALA A 78 -34.13 4.36 -20.00
N PRO A 79 -33.48 3.22 -20.25
CA PRO A 79 -33.99 1.92 -19.82
C PRO A 79 -34.00 1.82 -18.27
N PRO A 80 -34.96 1.10 -17.67
CA PRO A 80 -34.84 0.66 -16.28
C PRO A 80 -33.67 -0.33 -16.13
N PHE A 81 -33.19 -0.52 -14.91
CA PHE A 81 -32.05 -1.42 -14.66
C PHE A 81 -32.31 -2.87 -15.12
N ALA A 82 -33.56 -3.34 -15.01
CA ALA A 82 -33.95 -4.68 -15.46
C ALA A 82 -33.56 -4.94 -16.94
N ASP A 83 -33.72 -3.94 -17.80
CA ASP A 83 -33.50 -4.08 -19.25
C ASP A 83 -32.00 -4.14 -19.60
N ILE A 84 -31.12 -3.57 -18.75
CA ILE A 84 -29.66 -3.62 -18.95
C ILE A 84 -28.98 -4.69 -18.09
N SER A 85 -29.72 -5.35 -17.19
CA SER A 85 -29.16 -6.23 -16.17
C SER A 85 -28.39 -7.43 -16.74
N ASP A 86 -28.82 -7.99 -17.87
CA ASP A 86 -28.10 -9.07 -18.55
C ASP A 86 -26.73 -8.61 -19.06
N VAL A 87 -26.67 -7.42 -19.68
CA VAL A 87 -25.43 -6.84 -20.19
C VAL A 87 -24.47 -6.54 -19.04
N VAL A 88 -24.97 -5.94 -17.96
CA VAL A 88 -24.17 -5.66 -16.75
C VAL A 88 -23.66 -6.96 -16.13
N TYR A 89 -24.50 -7.99 -16.03
CA TYR A 89 -24.10 -9.30 -15.50
C TYR A 89 -23.00 -9.92 -16.35
N ASP A 90 -23.15 -9.91 -17.68
CA ASP A 90 -22.18 -10.49 -18.59
C ASP A 90 -20.85 -9.74 -18.60
N LEU A 91 -20.85 -8.42 -18.40
CA LEU A 91 -19.63 -7.62 -18.26
C LEU A 91 -18.89 -7.94 -16.96
N LEU A 92 -19.61 -8.09 -15.85
CA LEU A 92 -19.01 -8.16 -14.52
C LEU A 92 -18.76 -9.59 -14.02
N HIS A 93 -19.67 -10.53 -14.26
CA HIS A 93 -19.64 -11.84 -13.63
C HIS A 93 -18.42 -12.67 -14.08
N GLY A 94 -17.68 -13.19 -13.10
CA GLY A 94 -16.51 -14.03 -13.34
C GLY A 94 -15.27 -13.26 -13.84
N ARG A 95 -15.22 -11.93 -13.67
CA ARG A 95 -14.04 -11.10 -13.97
C ARG A 95 -13.45 -10.46 -12.72
N ILE A 96 -12.22 -9.94 -12.84
CA ILE A 96 -11.66 -9.05 -11.82
C ILE A 96 -12.36 -7.70 -11.97
N TRP A 97 -12.81 -7.13 -10.85
CA TRP A 97 -13.42 -5.80 -10.82
C TRP A 97 -12.40 -4.76 -10.43
N ALA A 98 -12.41 -3.60 -11.07
CA ALA A 98 -11.55 -2.49 -10.72
C ALA A 98 -12.32 -1.16 -10.76
N GLY A 99 -12.02 -0.27 -9.83
CA GLY A 99 -12.76 0.99 -9.68
C GLY A 99 -12.19 1.82 -8.54
N HIS A 100 -12.58 3.08 -8.44
CA HIS A 100 -12.05 3.99 -7.43
C HIS A 100 -13.02 4.11 -6.26
N ASN A 101 -12.63 3.67 -5.06
CA ASN A 101 -13.54 3.52 -3.91
C ASN A 101 -14.64 2.46 -4.15
N ILE A 102 -14.40 1.55 -5.09
CA ILE A 102 -15.39 0.60 -5.63
C ILE A 102 -15.96 -0.34 -4.56
N ILE A 103 -15.15 -0.74 -3.57
CA ILE A 103 -15.58 -1.68 -2.52
C ILE A 103 -16.67 -1.06 -1.65
N ARG A 104 -16.52 0.23 -1.35
CA ARG A 104 -17.41 0.93 -0.41
C ARG A 104 -18.67 1.45 -1.10
N PHE A 105 -18.61 1.68 -2.40
CA PHE A 105 -19.65 2.37 -3.15
C PHE A 105 -20.22 1.51 -4.28
N ASP A 106 -19.58 1.47 -5.44
CA ASP A 106 -20.14 0.94 -6.69
C ASP A 106 -20.53 -0.55 -6.58
N CYS A 107 -19.67 -1.37 -5.96
CA CYS A 107 -19.97 -2.77 -5.71
C CYS A 107 -21.23 -2.98 -4.86
N LYS A 108 -21.57 -2.05 -3.98
CA LYS A 108 -22.82 -2.13 -3.20
C LYS A 108 -24.01 -1.71 -4.04
N ARG A 109 -23.88 -0.63 -4.80
CA ARG A 109 -24.93 -0.11 -5.69
C ARG A 109 -25.36 -1.13 -6.74
N ILE A 110 -24.40 -1.85 -7.34
CA ILE A 110 -24.71 -2.93 -8.28
C ILE A 110 -25.46 -4.07 -7.60
N ARG A 111 -25.02 -4.53 -6.43
CA ARG A 111 -25.74 -5.59 -5.70
C ARG A 111 -27.16 -5.18 -5.34
N GLU A 112 -27.33 -3.98 -4.80
CA GLU A 112 -28.64 -3.39 -4.49
C GLU A 112 -29.55 -3.36 -5.75
N ALA A 113 -29.03 -2.94 -6.90
CA ALA A 113 -29.80 -2.90 -8.15
C ALA A 113 -30.23 -4.29 -8.65
N PHE A 114 -29.40 -5.33 -8.49
CA PHE A 114 -29.77 -6.71 -8.82
C PHE A 114 -30.79 -7.28 -7.82
N GLU A 115 -30.65 -6.96 -6.54
CA GLU A 115 -31.61 -7.33 -5.49
C GLU A 115 -32.99 -6.72 -5.75
N GLU A 116 -33.07 -5.45 -6.17
CA GLU A 116 -34.34 -4.76 -6.49
C GLU A 116 -35.14 -5.45 -7.60
N ILE A 117 -34.46 -6.07 -8.57
CA ILE A 117 -35.10 -6.80 -9.66
C ILE A 117 -35.22 -8.31 -9.37
N ASN A 118 -34.96 -8.75 -8.14
CA ASN A 118 -34.99 -10.14 -7.69
C ASN A 118 -34.09 -11.08 -8.52
N ARG A 119 -32.90 -10.61 -8.92
CA ARG A 119 -31.90 -11.41 -9.64
C ARG A 119 -30.61 -11.56 -8.82
N PRO A 120 -29.88 -12.68 -8.98
CA PRO A 120 -28.59 -12.83 -8.33
C PRO A 120 -27.58 -11.81 -8.89
N PRO A 121 -26.80 -11.13 -8.04
CA PRO A 121 -25.79 -10.19 -8.51
C PRO A 121 -24.61 -10.92 -9.19
N PRO A 122 -23.84 -10.23 -10.04
CA PRO A 122 -22.60 -10.75 -10.59
C PRO A 122 -21.53 -10.90 -9.48
N GLU A 123 -20.66 -11.90 -9.60
CA GLU A 123 -19.60 -12.18 -8.61
C GLU A 123 -18.21 -11.94 -9.22
N PRO A 124 -17.31 -11.21 -8.54
CA PRO A 124 -15.96 -10.99 -9.00
C PRO A 124 -15.02 -12.16 -8.70
N LYS A 125 -14.01 -12.37 -9.56
CA LYS A 125 -12.83 -13.19 -9.23
C LYS A 125 -11.91 -12.51 -8.20
N GLY A 126 -11.96 -11.19 -8.14
CA GLY A 126 -11.17 -10.35 -7.24
C GLY A 126 -11.52 -8.88 -7.45
N ILE A 127 -11.20 -8.01 -6.48
CA ILE A 127 -11.54 -6.59 -6.53
C ILE A 127 -10.28 -5.73 -6.33
N ILE A 128 -10.08 -4.77 -7.22
CA ILE A 128 -9.02 -3.76 -7.17
C ILE A 128 -9.69 -2.42 -6.89
N ASP A 129 -9.66 -2.00 -5.62
CA ASP A 129 -10.05 -0.64 -5.24
C ASP A 129 -8.86 0.30 -5.40
N SER A 130 -8.86 1.11 -6.46
CA SER A 130 -7.74 1.98 -6.80
C SER A 130 -7.52 3.07 -5.74
N LEU A 131 -8.56 3.53 -5.04
CA LEU A 131 -8.39 4.50 -3.95
C LEU A 131 -7.57 3.87 -2.81
N ALA A 132 -7.97 2.68 -2.36
CA ALA A 132 -7.28 1.98 -1.29
C ALA A 132 -5.85 1.59 -1.71
N LEU A 133 -5.71 1.02 -2.91
CA LEU A 133 -4.43 0.57 -3.45
C LEU A 133 -3.43 1.73 -3.62
N LEU A 134 -3.86 2.82 -4.26
CA LEU A 134 -2.98 3.97 -4.51
C LEU A 134 -2.67 4.74 -3.23
N THR A 135 -3.63 4.88 -2.31
CA THR A 135 -3.34 5.47 -0.99
C THR A 135 -2.25 4.69 -0.26
N GLN A 136 -2.24 3.37 -0.37
CA GLN A 136 -1.23 2.51 0.26
C GLN A 136 0.12 2.53 -0.46
N ARG A 137 0.13 2.51 -1.80
CA ARG A 137 1.34 2.31 -2.62
C ARG A 137 1.94 3.62 -3.13
N PHE A 138 1.10 4.46 -3.70
CA PHE A 138 1.51 5.76 -4.23
C PHE A 138 1.66 6.80 -3.10
N GLY A 139 0.89 6.66 -2.02
CA GLY A 139 0.88 7.59 -0.92
C GLY A 139 0.20 8.92 -1.29
N ARG A 140 0.12 9.86 -0.35
CA ARG A 140 -0.63 11.13 -0.49
C ARG A 140 0.10 12.22 -1.28
N ARG A 141 0.92 11.84 -2.26
CA ARG A 141 1.71 12.76 -3.11
C ARG A 141 0.82 13.68 -3.94
N ALA A 142 -0.31 13.12 -4.38
CA ALA A 142 -1.40 13.80 -5.06
C ALA A 142 -2.50 14.26 -4.08
N GLY A 143 -2.15 14.58 -2.82
CA GLY A 143 -3.09 15.17 -1.85
C GLY A 143 -4.12 14.18 -1.27
N ASP A 144 -5.41 14.44 -1.50
CA ASP A 144 -6.51 13.69 -0.87
C ASP A 144 -6.81 12.34 -1.55
N MET A 145 -6.11 12.03 -2.65
CA MET A 145 -6.20 10.80 -3.43
C MET A 145 -7.55 10.59 -4.12
N LYS A 146 -8.40 11.61 -4.20
CA LYS A 146 -9.60 11.54 -5.05
C LYS A 146 -9.21 11.54 -6.52
N MET A 147 -10.09 10.98 -7.36
CA MET A 147 -9.88 10.88 -8.80
C MET A 147 -9.53 12.24 -9.44
N ALA A 148 -10.30 13.29 -9.18
CA ALA A 148 -9.99 14.65 -9.66
C ALA A 148 -8.59 15.15 -9.24
N THR A 149 -8.17 14.89 -8.00
CA THR A 149 -6.86 15.34 -7.49
C THR A 149 -5.72 14.55 -8.13
N LEU A 150 -5.90 13.25 -8.35
CA LEU A 150 -4.96 12.39 -9.08
C LEU A 150 -4.86 12.79 -10.55
N ALA A 151 -5.99 13.05 -11.20
CA ALA A 151 -6.02 13.50 -12.59
C ALA A 151 -5.31 14.85 -12.76
N ALA A 152 -5.57 15.81 -11.87
CA ALA A 152 -4.88 17.10 -11.86
C ALA A 152 -3.37 16.94 -11.63
N TYR A 153 -2.97 16.05 -10.72
CA TYR A 153 -1.57 15.78 -10.42
C TYR A 153 -0.78 15.28 -11.64
N PHE A 154 -1.39 14.45 -12.49
CA PHE A 154 -0.79 13.92 -13.71
C PHE A 154 -1.10 14.73 -14.98
N GLY A 155 -1.86 15.83 -14.88
CA GLY A 155 -2.25 16.62 -16.04
C GLY A 155 -3.24 15.91 -16.98
N LEU A 156 -4.05 14.98 -16.47
CA LEU A 156 -5.00 14.17 -17.25
C LEU A 156 -6.31 14.88 -17.59
N GLY A 157 -6.48 16.14 -17.16
CA GLY A 157 -7.69 16.92 -17.36
C GLY A 157 -8.62 16.92 -16.15
N GLN A 158 -9.84 17.41 -16.35
CA GLN A 158 -10.87 17.52 -15.29
C GLN A 158 -11.77 16.29 -15.28
N GLN A 159 -12.09 15.79 -14.09
CA GLN A 159 -13.09 14.74 -13.89
C GLN A 159 -14.47 15.27 -14.28
N THR A 160 -15.21 14.51 -15.09
CA THR A 160 -16.51 14.95 -15.62
C THR A 160 -17.70 14.45 -14.79
N HIS A 161 -17.48 13.51 -13.85
CA HIS A 161 -18.54 12.83 -13.10
C HIS A 161 -19.54 12.14 -14.03
N ARG A 162 -18.96 11.40 -14.99
CA ARG A 162 -19.67 10.54 -15.93
C ARG A 162 -19.00 9.19 -15.90
N SER A 163 -19.78 8.14 -15.69
CA SER A 163 -19.29 6.81 -15.33
C SER A 163 -18.21 6.32 -16.29
N LEU A 164 -18.44 6.41 -17.60
CA LEU A 164 -17.47 5.94 -18.61
C LEU A 164 -16.19 6.79 -18.65
N GLY A 165 -16.32 8.11 -18.49
CA GLY A 165 -15.18 9.04 -18.43
C GLY A 165 -14.31 8.78 -17.21
N ASP A 166 -14.96 8.60 -16.05
CA ASP A 166 -14.30 8.38 -14.77
C ASP A 166 -13.61 7.02 -14.71
N VAL A 167 -14.21 5.99 -15.34
CA VAL A 167 -13.60 4.67 -15.52
C VAL A 167 -12.32 4.74 -16.35
N ARG A 168 -12.33 5.45 -17.48
CA ARG A 168 -11.13 5.64 -18.31
C ARG A 168 -10.06 6.43 -17.57
N MET A 169 -10.47 7.49 -16.86
CA MET A 169 -9.58 8.28 -16.03
C MET A 169 -8.91 7.43 -14.94
N ASN A 170 -9.66 6.52 -14.31
CA ASN A 170 -9.14 5.62 -13.30
C ASN A 170 -8.09 4.66 -13.88
N LEU A 171 -8.31 4.10 -15.09
CA LEU A 171 -7.32 3.28 -15.77
C LEU A 171 -6.03 4.07 -16.05
N GLU A 172 -6.14 5.30 -16.57
CA GLU A 172 -4.98 6.16 -16.82
C GLU A 172 -4.24 6.53 -15.54
N VAL A 173 -4.95 6.94 -14.49
CA VAL A 173 -4.34 7.22 -13.17
C VAL A 173 -3.58 6.01 -12.64
N LEU A 174 -4.11 4.79 -12.77
CA LEU A 174 -3.40 3.57 -12.38
C LEU A 174 -2.13 3.35 -13.20
N LYS A 175 -2.18 3.54 -14.53
CA LYS A 175 -1.01 3.44 -15.41
C LYS A 175 0.08 4.42 -14.98
N TYR A 176 -0.26 5.70 -14.81
CA TYR A 176 0.68 6.74 -14.39
C TYR A 176 1.28 6.46 -13.01
N CYS A 177 0.46 6.12 -12.01
CA CYS A 177 0.96 5.75 -10.69
C CYS A 177 1.88 4.53 -10.74
N ALA A 178 1.53 3.50 -11.52
CA ALA A 178 2.35 2.30 -11.67
C ALA A 178 3.71 2.62 -12.31
N THR A 179 3.72 3.42 -13.39
CA THR A 179 4.95 3.84 -14.08
C THR A 179 5.83 4.68 -13.17
N VAL A 180 5.28 5.64 -12.43
CA VAL A 180 6.05 6.44 -11.46
C VAL A 180 6.67 5.55 -10.40
N LEU A 181 5.89 4.65 -9.79
CA LEU A 181 6.42 3.72 -8.78
C LEU A 181 7.51 2.80 -9.34
N PHE A 182 7.38 2.36 -10.59
CA PHE A 182 8.39 1.54 -11.26
C PHE A 182 9.69 2.32 -11.50
N LEU A 183 9.60 3.54 -12.04
CA LEU A 183 10.77 4.40 -12.29
C LEU A 183 11.48 4.77 -10.99
N GLU A 184 10.73 5.15 -9.96
CA GLU A 184 11.28 5.47 -8.63
C GLU A 184 12.02 4.29 -8.02
N SER A 185 11.51 3.06 -8.22
CA SER A 185 12.18 1.87 -7.73
C SER A 185 13.51 1.56 -8.43
N SER A 186 13.75 2.13 -9.61
CA SER A 186 14.97 1.90 -10.39
C SER A 186 16.14 2.73 -9.88
N LEU A 187 15.89 3.94 -9.38
CA LEU A 187 16.90 4.87 -8.87
C LEU A 187 16.40 5.59 -7.61
N PRO A 188 16.22 4.86 -6.50
CA PRO A 188 15.61 5.42 -5.29
C PRO A 188 16.37 6.64 -4.77
N ASP A 189 17.69 6.64 -4.78
CA ASP A 189 18.51 7.72 -4.22
C ASP A 189 18.32 9.06 -4.98
N ILE A 190 17.95 9.02 -6.26
CA ILE A 190 17.75 10.20 -7.10
C ILE A 190 16.32 10.71 -7.00
N PHE A 191 15.33 9.80 -6.99
CA PHE A 191 13.92 10.19 -6.97
C PHE A 191 13.37 10.47 -5.56
N THR A 192 14.09 10.09 -4.49
CA THR A 192 13.69 10.35 -3.09
C THR A 192 13.89 11.83 -2.69
N GLU A 193 14.75 12.59 -3.38
CA GLU A 193 14.90 14.03 -3.15
C GLU A 193 13.82 14.85 -3.89
N LYS A 194 12.78 15.22 -3.12
CA LYS A 194 12.02 16.48 -3.28
C LYS A 194 11.20 16.75 -4.55
N SER A 195 11.06 15.83 -5.50
CA SER A 195 10.54 16.24 -6.83
C SER A 195 9.01 16.19 -7.05
N TRP A 196 8.20 15.55 -6.20
CA TRP A 196 6.84 15.15 -6.62
C TRP A 196 5.71 15.36 -5.61
N VAL A 197 5.89 16.19 -4.58
CA VAL A 197 4.80 16.58 -3.68
C VAL A 197 4.12 17.83 -4.23
N SER A 198 2.82 17.73 -4.53
CA SER A 198 2.06 18.89 -5.01
C SER A 198 2.02 19.99 -3.93
N PRO A 199 2.26 21.28 -4.27
CA PRO A 199 2.31 22.38 -3.29
C PRO A 199 1.02 22.58 -2.46
N ASN A 200 -0.10 21.99 -2.90
CA ASN A 200 -1.42 22.18 -2.30
C ASN A 200 -1.77 21.16 -1.21
N ALA A 201 -0.80 20.39 -0.69
CA ALA A 201 -1.00 19.52 0.46
C ALA A 201 -1.12 20.31 1.78
N THR A 202 -2.14 21.16 1.91
CA THR A 202 -2.42 21.86 3.18
C THR A 202 -3.18 20.95 4.13
N THR A 203 -2.47 20.37 5.09
CA THR A 203 -3.05 19.77 6.30
C THR A 203 -3.70 20.86 7.14
N ARG A 204 -5.03 21.00 7.03
CA ARG A 204 -5.82 21.89 7.86
C ARG A 204 -6.01 21.28 9.25
N SER A 205 -4.97 21.32 10.10
CA SER A 205 -5.10 20.99 11.52
C SER A 205 -5.86 22.10 12.24
N ARG A 206 -7.13 21.84 12.59
CA ARG A 206 -7.89 22.68 13.53
C ARG A 206 -7.29 22.52 14.93
N THR A 207 -6.42 23.42 15.35
CA THR A 207 -6.03 23.57 16.75
C THR A 207 -7.12 24.35 17.49
N ASN A 208 -7.96 23.64 18.24
CA ASN A 208 -8.83 24.27 19.24
C ASN A 208 -7.95 24.74 20.41
N GLY A 209 -7.73 26.05 20.50
CA GLY A 209 -7.14 26.69 21.66
C GLY A 209 -8.06 26.55 22.88
N LYS A 210 -7.60 25.81 23.88
CA LYS A 210 -8.02 26.00 25.27
C LYS A 210 -6.77 26.32 26.08
N SER A 211 -6.62 27.60 26.40
CA SER A 211 -5.65 28.11 27.35
C SER A 211 -6.06 27.72 28.78
N SER A 212 -5.08 27.30 29.58
CA SER A 212 -5.16 27.28 31.04
C SER A 212 -3.98 28.12 31.56
N PRO A 213 -4.18 29.01 32.55
CA PRO A 213 -3.14 29.94 32.99
C PRO A 213 -2.26 29.31 34.07
N GLY A 214 -0.97 29.61 34.04
CA GLY A 214 -0.03 29.15 35.06
C GLY A 214 1.39 29.63 34.79
N GLY A 215 1.59 30.95 34.83
CA GLY A 215 2.91 31.56 34.78
C GLY A 215 3.08 32.53 35.93
N VAL A 216 3.81 32.12 36.96
CA VAL A 216 4.37 33.01 37.98
C VAL A 216 5.62 33.66 37.37
N SER A 217 5.57 34.97 37.18
CA SER A 217 6.75 35.81 36.93
C SER A 217 7.42 36.16 38.27
N PRO A 218 8.69 36.63 38.30
CA PRO A 218 8.84 38.08 38.20
C PRO A 218 10.12 38.62 37.51
N ASN A 219 9.91 39.81 36.91
CA ASN A 219 10.82 40.97 36.80
C ASN A 219 12.13 40.82 36.00
N VAL A 220 12.54 41.79 35.17
CA VAL A 220 12.96 43.15 35.57
C VAL A 220 12.92 44.10 34.35
N ASN A 221 12.39 45.32 34.59
CA ASN A 221 12.71 46.67 34.08
C ASN A 221 13.19 46.84 32.61
N THR A 222 12.81 47.86 31.84
CA THR A 222 12.80 49.28 32.21
C THR A 222 12.15 50.12 31.08
N THR A 223 11.36 51.15 31.45
CA THR A 223 11.21 52.51 30.85
C THR A 223 10.95 52.67 29.35
N SER A 224 9.72 53.06 28.94
CA SER A 224 9.19 54.45 28.79
C SER A 224 9.71 55.15 27.52
N SER A 225 8.92 55.79 26.66
CA SER A 225 7.87 56.78 26.96
C SER A 225 7.10 57.21 25.69
N SER A 226 5.78 57.38 25.86
CA SER A 226 4.88 58.42 25.34
C SER A 226 4.99 58.96 23.90
N SER A 227 3.87 58.93 23.17
CA SER A 227 2.99 60.11 23.06
C SER A 227 1.61 59.77 22.47
N LYS A 228 0.58 60.34 23.10
CA LYS A 228 -0.82 60.51 22.65
C LYS A 228 -0.84 61.66 21.60
N LEU A 229 -1.78 61.88 20.69
CA LEU A 229 -3.24 61.97 20.78
C LEU A 229 -3.84 62.14 19.36
N ALA A 230 -5.04 61.58 19.19
CA ALA A 230 -6.17 61.82 18.27
C ALA A 230 -6.22 63.01 17.27
N ASN A 231 -6.73 62.77 16.04
CA ASN A 231 -8.10 63.14 15.60
C ASN A 231 -8.34 62.85 14.08
N ASN A 232 -9.56 62.35 13.78
CA ASN A 232 -10.20 62.12 12.45
C ASN A 232 -10.64 63.44 11.76
N PRO A 233 -11.35 63.44 10.60
CA PRO A 233 -11.31 62.65 9.35
C PRO A 233 -11.19 63.58 8.10
N ILE A 234 -11.17 63.05 6.86
CA ILE A 234 -11.87 63.58 5.66
C ILE A 234 -11.62 62.67 4.44
N LEU A 235 -12.68 62.51 3.65
CA LEU A 235 -12.86 61.73 2.43
C LEU A 235 -12.20 62.38 1.20
N SER A 236 -11.58 61.62 0.29
CA SER A 236 -11.65 61.86 -1.17
C SER A 236 -11.22 60.65 -2.01
N THR A 237 -12.08 60.32 -2.98
CA THR A 237 -11.91 59.61 -4.27
C THR A 237 -10.76 60.23 -5.10
N THR A 238 -10.04 59.60 -6.05
CA THR A 238 -10.18 58.40 -6.91
C THR A 238 -8.78 58.05 -7.46
N ASP A 239 -8.69 56.91 -8.16
CA ASP A 239 -7.68 56.51 -9.16
C ASP A 239 -6.31 56.03 -8.66
N GLN A 240 -6.05 54.72 -8.82
CA GLN A 240 -5.12 54.25 -9.86
C GLN A 240 -5.11 52.72 -9.99
N VAL A 241 -5.23 52.29 -11.24
CA VAL A 241 -4.91 50.97 -11.80
C VAL A 241 -3.47 50.60 -11.44
N MET A 242 -3.23 49.34 -11.05
CA MET A 242 -1.86 48.79 -11.06
C MET A 242 -1.86 47.34 -11.54
N ASP A 243 -1.28 47.19 -12.72
CA ASP A 243 -1.00 45.96 -13.44
C ASP A 243 0.06 45.09 -12.75
N GLN A 244 -0.07 43.80 -13.04
CA GLN A 244 0.88 42.73 -12.83
C GLN A 244 2.23 43.00 -13.54
N TYR A 245 3.33 42.68 -12.85
CA TYR A 245 4.61 42.39 -13.49
C TYR A 245 5.20 41.10 -12.91
N ASN A 246 5.21 40.06 -13.75
CA ASN A 246 6.14 38.93 -13.70
C ASN A 246 7.24 39.21 -14.74
N PRO A 247 8.54 39.11 -14.41
CA PRO A 247 9.59 39.11 -15.41
C PRO A 247 10.25 37.74 -15.53
N LEU A 248 10.23 37.17 -16.75
CA LEU A 248 11.39 36.71 -17.53
C LEU A 248 11.02 35.56 -18.48
N LEU A 249 10.70 35.92 -19.72
CA LEU A 249 10.98 35.09 -20.88
C LEU A 249 11.20 36.01 -22.08
N SER A 250 12.43 36.01 -22.61
CA SER A 250 12.78 36.57 -23.91
C SER A 250 13.82 35.67 -24.52
N LEU A 251 13.48 35.00 -25.62
CA LEU A 251 14.09 35.31 -26.91
C LEU A 251 13.45 34.51 -28.06
N ALA A 252 13.35 35.21 -29.20
CA ALA A 252 13.25 34.75 -30.58
C ALA A 252 11.86 34.42 -31.17
N SER A 253 11.31 35.46 -31.80
CA SER A 253 10.26 35.45 -32.83
C SER A 253 10.81 35.04 -34.21
N SER A 254 9.95 34.44 -35.04
CA SER A 254 9.72 34.74 -36.48
C SER A 254 8.69 33.73 -37.01
N GLY A 255 7.60 34.05 -37.73
CA GLY A 255 7.05 35.29 -38.27
C GLY A 255 5.73 35.01 -39.00
N SER A 256 5.01 36.09 -39.33
CA SER A 256 3.91 36.26 -40.32
C SER A 256 2.52 35.60 -40.12
N SER A 257 1.62 36.42 -39.53
CA SER A 257 0.29 36.87 -40.01
C SER A 257 -0.46 36.14 -41.14
N SER A 258 -1.73 35.78 -40.91
CA SER A 258 -2.91 36.52 -41.40
C SER A 258 -4.22 35.81 -41.02
N THR A 259 -5.29 36.59 -40.96
CA THR A 259 -6.60 36.37 -40.34
C THR A 259 -7.67 35.81 -41.28
N ASP A 260 -8.66 35.16 -40.64
CA ASP A 260 -10.11 35.18 -40.91
C ASP A 260 -10.85 34.12 -41.77
N GLU A 261 -11.92 33.64 -41.11
CA GLU A 261 -13.24 33.17 -41.57
C GLU A 261 -13.48 31.75 -42.14
N CYS A 262 -13.91 30.86 -41.22
CA CYS A 262 -15.18 30.12 -41.18
C CYS A 262 -15.77 29.47 -42.46
N PHE A 263 -15.86 28.12 -42.47
CA PHE A 263 -17.02 27.35 -42.97
C PHE A 263 -17.06 25.92 -42.37
N ASN A 264 -18.28 25.42 -42.10
CA ASN A 264 -18.58 24.07 -41.60
C ASN A 264 -18.24 22.96 -42.62
N SER A 265 -17.65 21.84 -42.15
CA SER A 265 -17.75 20.53 -42.83
C SER A 265 -17.32 19.38 -41.91
N VAL A 266 -18.08 18.28 -41.97
CA VAL A 266 -17.86 16.98 -41.33
C VAL A 266 -16.68 16.22 -41.97
N ALA A 267 -15.75 15.71 -41.16
CA ALA A 267 -14.81 14.59 -41.40
C ALA A 267 -13.93 14.43 -40.14
N SER A 268 -14.11 13.38 -39.32
CA SER A 268 -13.28 12.16 -39.25
C SER A 268 -11.78 12.38 -38.96
N ASP A 269 -11.33 11.69 -37.90
CA ASP A 269 -9.96 11.48 -37.43
C ASP A 269 -9.20 12.66 -36.82
N THR A 270 -9.27 12.75 -35.49
CA THR A 270 -8.15 13.19 -34.66
C THR A 270 -7.65 11.98 -33.87
N THR A 271 -6.73 11.23 -34.47
CA THR A 271 -5.85 10.30 -33.76
C THR A 271 -5.10 11.08 -32.70
N ARG A 272 -5.58 11.01 -31.46
CA ARG A 272 -4.80 11.39 -30.28
C ARG A 272 -3.63 10.42 -30.23
N SER A 273 -2.44 10.90 -30.56
CA SER A 273 -1.20 10.11 -30.51
C SER A 273 -1.03 9.52 -29.12
N ASP A 274 -0.85 8.20 -29.08
CA ASP A 274 -0.59 7.43 -27.86
C ASP A 274 0.74 7.90 -27.24
N PRO A 275 0.74 8.39 -25.98
CA PRO A 275 1.97 8.76 -25.26
C PRO A 275 2.95 7.59 -25.04
N PHE A 276 2.54 6.35 -25.35
CA PHE A 276 3.34 5.13 -25.21
C PHE A 276 3.72 4.45 -26.54
N ASP A 277 3.51 5.10 -27.69
CA ASP A 277 3.96 4.56 -28.98
C ASP A 277 5.49 4.67 -29.14
N MET A 278 6.18 3.56 -28.85
CA MET A 278 7.64 3.43 -28.91
C MET A 278 8.13 2.88 -30.27
N GLY A 279 7.28 2.85 -31.31
CA GLY A 279 7.62 2.26 -32.62
C GLY A 279 8.85 2.91 -33.28
N SER A 280 9.07 4.20 -33.05
CA SER A 280 10.14 5.00 -33.66
C SER A 280 11.56 4.64 -33.16
N LEU A 281 11.70 4.02 -31.98
CA LEU A 281 12.99 3.62 -31.39
C LEU A 281 13.54 2.30 -31.95
N SER A 282 12.71 1.52 -32.65
CA SER A 282 13.12 0.22 -33.23
C SER A 282 14.02 0.35 -34.46
N ASN A 283 13.99 1.51 -35.14
CA ASN A 283 14.75 1.74 -36.38
C ASN A 283 16.13 2.36 -36.16
N GLU A 284 16.47 2.78 -34.93
CA GLU A 284 17.77 3.39 -34.61
C GLU A 284 18.79 2.40 -34.01
N MET A 285 18.36 1.21 -33.58
CA MET A 285 19.20 0.23 -32.89
C MET A 285 19.76 -0.89 -33.79
N ASN A 286 19.41 -0.90 -35.08
CA ASN A 286 19.77 -1.98 -36.03
C ASN A 286 21.06 -1.77 -36.83
N THR A 287 21.91 -0.80 -36.48
CA THR A 287 23.15 -0.51 -37.24
C THR A 287 24.47 -0.69 -36.49
N GLU A 288 24.47 -1.13 -35.23
CA GLU A 288 25.72 -1.35 -34.48
C GLU A 288 25.62 -2.54 -33.53
N SER A 289 25.65 -3.78 -34.04
CA SER A 289 26.16 -4.96 -33.29
C SER A 289 25.98 -6.27 -34.06
N LEU A 290 26.69 -6.44 -35.17
CA LEU A 290 26.96 -7.77 -35.72
C LEU A 290 28.41 -7.85 -36.19
N GLN A 291 29.30 -8.34 -35.31
CA GLN A 291 30.50 -9.05 -35.75
C GLN A 291 31.10 -9.92 -34.63
N ARG A 292 31.12 -11.22 -34.92
CA ARG A 292 31.93 -12.33 -34.39
C ARG A 292 31.49 -12.98 -33.08
N ASP A 293 31.49 -14.31 -32.87
CA ASP A 293 31.55 -15.57 -33.65
C ASP A 293 31.37 -16.66 -32.55
N ILE A 294 30.32 -17.47 -32.52
CA ILE A 294 30.17 -18.86 -33.03
C ILE A 294 31.12 -19.94 -32.42
N SER A 295 30.46 -21.04 -31.97
CA SER A 295 30.85 -22.47 -31.84
C SER A 295 31.37 -23.00 -30.48
N MET A 296 30.60 -23.87 -29.78
CA MET A 296 30.51 -25.37 -29.80
C MET A 296 31.71 -26.00 -29.03
N GLU A 297 31.64 -27.07 -28.21
CA GLU A 297 30.85 -28.30 -28.24
C GLU A 297 31.07 -29.10 -26.92
N GLU A 298 30.21 -30.09 -26.71
CA GLU A 298 30.13 -31.07 -25.61
C GLU A 298 31.04 -32.29 -25.87
N ASN A 299 31.63 -32.94 -24.83
CA ASN A 299 31.78 -34.42 -24.74
C ASN A 299 32.54 -34.96 -23.50
N SER A 300 31.85 -35.88 -22.80
CA SER A 300 32.22 -37.17 -22.15
C SER A 300 33.59 -37.45 -21.47
N VAL A 301 33.47 -38.06 -20.28
CA VAL A 301 34.47 -38.66 -19.34
C VAL A 301 35.07 -40.00 -19.86
N PRO A 302 36.15 -40.53 -19.25
CA PRO A 302 35.97 -41.67 -18.33
C PRO A 302 36.85 -41.69 -17.05
N GLU A 303 36.43 -42.54 -16.10
CA GLU A 303 36.85 -42.75 -14.70
C GLU A 303 38.23 -43.40 -14.47
N SER A 304 38.77 -43.23 -13.24
CA SER A 304 39.34 -44.33 -12.43
C SER A 304 39.47 -43.97 -10.92
N SER A 305 38.73 -44.72 -10.06
CA SER A 305 39.11 -45.39 -8.78
C SER A 305 40.11 -44.71 -7.80
N GLU A 306 39.97 -44.63 -6.46
CA GLU A 306 39.20 -45.41 -5.47
C GLU A 306 39.21 -44.73 -4.05
N ILE A 307 38.08 -44.90 -3.31
CA ILE A 307 37.86 -45.02 -1.84
C ILE A 307 38.13 -43.83 -0.88
N SER A 308 37.06 -43.25 -0.29
CA SER A 308 36.68 -43.47 1.13
C SER A 308 35.59 -42.48 1.61
N SER A 309 34.48 -43.03 2.13
CA SER A 309 33.57 -42.51 3.18
C SER A 309 33.14 -41.03 3.15
N THR A 310 31.82 -40.81 3.01
CA THR A 310 30.89 -40.04 3.90
C THR A 310 29.79 -39.41 3.04
N GLU A 311 28.56 -39.43 3.56
CA GLU A 311 27.31 -38.93 3.00
C GLU A 311 27.40 -37.55 2.32
N ALA A 312 26.78 -37.38 1.13
CA ALA A 312 25.92 -36.24 0.75
C ALA A 312 25.56 -36.22 -0.76
N PHE A 313 24.57 -35.36 -1.06
CA PHE A 313 24.19 -34.66 -2.32
C PHE A 313 22.94 -35.18 -3.04
N ILE A 314 21.77 -34.50 -3.03
CA ILE A 314 21.32 -33.08 -3.21
C ILE A 314 21.37 -32.59 -4.67
N GLU A 315 20.20 -32.18 -5.17
CA GLU A 315 20.04 -31.05 -6.09
C GLU A 315 18.63 -30.43 -5.84
N GLY A 316 18.42 -29.17 -5.48
CA GLY A 316 19.31 -28.02 -5.43
C GLY A 316 18.93 -26.93 -4.41
N CYS A 317 19.92 -26.08 -4.12
CA CYS A 317 19.90 -24.80 -3.38
C CYS A 317 19.15 -24.71 -2.04
N GLY A 318 19.65 -25.41 -1.02
CA GLY A 318 19.32 -25.17 0.39
C GLY A 318 20.54 -24.67 1.16
N GLY A 319 20.64 -23.36 1.42
CA GLY A 319 21.63 -22.84 2.37
C GLY A 319 21.23 -23.22 3.80
N TYR A 320 22.11 -23.93 4.51
CA TYR A 320 21.92 -24.24 5.93
C TYR A 320 21.73 -22.94 6.72
N ILE A 321 20.59 -22.81 7.42
CA ILE A 321 20.31 -21.70 8.31
C ILE A 321 20.80 -22.11 9.71
N GLU A 322 21.93 -21.56 10.15
CA GLU A 322 22.49 -21.80 11.48
C GLU A 322 21.93 -20.78 12.49
N PHE A 323 21.43 -21.26 13.64
CA PHE A 323 21.01 -20.39 14.75
C PHE A 323 22.17 -20.21 15.71
N LEU A 324 22.50 -18.97 16.05
CA LEU A 324 23.62 -18.64 16.93
C LEU A 324 23.16 -18.45 18.37
N ALA A 325 23.93 -18.94 19.33
CA ALA A 325 23.75 -18.54 20.72
C ALA A 325 24.24 -17.08 20.91
N PRO A 326 23.73 -16.31 21.90
CA PRO A 326 24.08 -14.89 22.03
C PRO A 326 25.57 -14.64 22.29
N ASP A 327 26.27 -15.60 22.90
CA ASP A 327 27.71 -15.58 23.14
C ASP A 327 28.55 -15.83 21.89
N GLU A 328 27.97 -16.48 20.87
CA GLU A 328 28.59 -16.70 19.56
C GLU A 328 28.43 -15.47 18.64
N VAL A 329 27.52 -14.55 18.98
CA VAL A 329 27.28 -13.32 18.22
C VAL A 329 28.29 -12.24 18.59
N CYS A 330 29.33 -12.11 17.76
CA CYS A 330 30.23 -10.97 17.82
C CYS A 330 29.51 -9.66 17.45
N VAL A 331 29.24 -8.81 18.45
CA VAL A 331 28.57 -7.50 18.28
C VAL A 331 29.16 -6.61 17.17
N PRO A 332 30.50 -6.51 17.00
CA PRO A 332 31.08 -5.69 15.92
C PRO A 332 30.78 -6.20 14.51
N ASP A 333 30.43 -7.48 14.36
CA ASP A 333 30.13 -8.11 13.07
C ASP A 333 28.65 -8.03 12.70
N ILE A 334 27.81 -7.42 13.56
CA ILE A 334 26.40 -7.16 13.27
C ILE A 334 26.30 -6.02 12.26
N ARG A 335 25.68 -6.31 11.11
CA ARG A 335 25.43 -5.35 10.04
C ARG A 335 23.96 -5.33 9.69
N ALA A 336 23.47 -4.19 9.23
CA ALA A 336 22.17 -4.09 8.59
C ALA A 336 22.38 -3.65 7.14
N SER A 337 21.65 -4.28 6.23
CA SER A 337 21.69 -3.95 4.80
C SER A 337 20.29 -3.71 4.29
N LEU A 338 20.13 -2.77 3.36
CA LEU A 338 18.91 -2.61 2.60
C LEU A 338 18.92 -3.66 1.50
N VAL A 339 17.98 -4.59 1.58
CA VAL A 339 17.81 -5.63 0.57
C VAL A 339 16.54 -5.33 -0.21
N PRO A 340 16.57 -5.39 -1.55
CA PRO A 340 15.36 -5.29 -2.34
C PRO A 340 14.33 -6.35 -1.91
N LEU A 341 13.11 -5.91 -1.65
CA LEU A 341 11.92 -6.74 -1.49
C LEU A 341 11.10 -6.61 -2.78
N TYR A 342 10.30 -7.64 -3.09
CA TYR A 342 9.40 -7.68 -4.25
C TYR A 342 8.67 -6.34 -4.47
N ARG A 343 8.59 -5.87 -5.73
CA ARG A 343 8.04 -4.57 -6.17
C ARG A 343 8.81 -3.31 -5.72
N GLY A 344 10.13 -3.35 -5.63
CA GLY A 344 10.93 -2.11 -5.49
C GLY A 344 10.89 -1.45 -4.11
N SER A 345 10.32 -2.13 -3.10
CA SER A 345 10.44 -1.73 -1.71
C SER A 345 11.74 -2.27 -1.14
N GLN A 346 12.45 -1.51 -0.31
CA GLN A 346 13.61 -2.03 0.41
C GLN A 346 13.16 -2.54 1.78
N ARG A 347 13.72 -3.66 2.23
CA ARG A 347 13.63 -4.08 3.63
C ARG A 347 15.01 -4.08 4.25
N ILE A 348 15.09 -3.68 5.51
CA ILE A 348 16.31 -3.82 6.27
C ILE A 348 16.47 -5.29 6.66
N LYS A 349 17.61 -5.89 6.32
CA LYS A 349 17.99 -7.24 6.70
C LYS A 349 19.18 -7.18 7.67
N LEU A 350 19.02 -7.83 8.82
CA LEU A 350 20.09 -8.00 9.80
C LEU A 350 20.99 -9.17 9.41
N LEU A 351 22.29 -8.93 9.44
CA LEU A 351 23.34 -9.86 9.07
C LEU A 351 24.38 -9.97 10.18
N HIS A 352 24.95 -11.16 10.34
CA HIS A 352 26.14 -11.41 11.14
C HIS A 352 27.10 -12.25 10.30
N LYS A 353 28.33 -11.76 10.11
CA LYS A 353 29.33 -12.38 9.20
C LYS A 353 28.74 -12.72 7.82
N ASP A 354 27.94 -11.81 7.27
CA ASP A 354 27.23 -11.89 5.98
C ASP A 354 26.07 -12.91 5.88
N PHE A 355 25.76 -13.63 6.97
CA PHE A 355 24.59 -14.52 7.05
C PHE A 355 23.41 -13.84 7.77
N SER A 356 22.19 -14.29 7.47
CA SER A 356 20.99 -13.73 8.11
C SER A 356 21.01 -14.06 9.60
N LEU A 357 20.99 -13.04 10.46
CA LEU A 357 21.11 -13.25 11.90
C LEU A 357 19.86 -13.95 12.46
N GLN A 358 20.05 -15.15 13.00
CA GLN A 358 19.04 -15.91 13.73
C GLN A 358 19.63 -16.35 15.06
N ILE A 359 18.85 -16.17 16.13
CA ILE A 359 19.31 -16.38 17.50
C ILE A 359 18.58 -17.56 18.10
N CYS A 360 19.31 -18.42 18.82
CA CYS A 360 18.73 -19.37 19.75
C CYS A 360 19.06 -18.95 21.20
N TYR A 361 18.07 -19.07 22.08
CA TYR A 361 18.28 -18.88 23.51
C TYR A 361 17.56 -19.97 24.28
N SER A 362 18.27 -20.61 25.20
CA SER A 362 17.72 -21.67 26.04
C SER A 362 17.13 -21.11 27.33
N ARG A 363 15.98 -21.64 27.76
CA ARG A 363 15.32 -21.34 29.03
C ARG A 363 14.95 -19.86 29.23
N LEU A 364 14.35 -19.23 28.23
CA LEU A 364 13.68 -17.94 28.42
C LEU A 364 12.43 -18.12 29.29
N ARG A 365 12.28 -17.29 30.32
CA ARG A 365 11.12 -17.32 31.20
C ARG A 365 9.97 -16.52 30.60
N VAL A 366 8.81 -17.15 30.44
CA VAL A 366 7.58 -16.48 30.00
C VAL A 366 7.05 -15.59 31.13
N ARG A 367 6.82 -14.32 30.82
CA ARG A 367 6.32 -13.32 31.77
C ARG A 367 4.84 -13.01 31.57
N PHE A 368 4.44 -12.87 30.31
CA PHE A 368 3.05 -12.71 29.91
C PHE A 368 2.75 -13.72 28.82
N GLY A 369 1.65 -14.44 28.98
CA GLY A 369 1.21 -15.49 28.06
C GLY A 369 0.71 -14.96 26.72
N ILE A 370 -0.14 -15.75 26.06
CA ILE A 370 -0.52 -15.48 24.67
C ILE A 370 -1.36 -14.21 24.57
N SER A 371 -1.03 -13.39 23.57
CA SER A 371 -1.73 -12.17 23.21
C SER A 371 -2.05 -12.17 21.72
N THR A 372 -3.32 -11.97 21.41
CA THR A 372 -3.88 -11.84 20.05
C THR A 372 -4.20 -10.39 19.69
N LYS A 373 -3.72 -9.41 20.50
CA LYS A 373 -4.04 -7.99 20.34
C LYS A 373 -3.55 -7.38 19.02
N PHE A 374 -2.59 -8.01 18.37
CA PHE A 374 -2.02 -7.54 17.11
C PHE A 374 -2.62 -8.34 15.97
N VAL A 375 -2.75 -7.71 14.80
CA VAL A 375 -3.15 -8.37 13.56
C VAL A 375 -2.07 -8.26 12.50
N ASP A 376 -2.08 -9.13 11.50
CA ASP A 376 -1.19 -9.05 10.34
C ASP A 376 -1.76 -8.11 9.26
N HIS A 377 -1.04 -8.00 8.14
CA HIS A 377 -1.44 -7.14 7.02
C HIS A 377 -2.77 -7.57 6.36
N ALA A 378 -3.24 -8.80 6.62
CA ALA A 378 -4.52 -9.32 6.15
C ALA A 378 -5.62 -9.23 7.25
N GLY A 379 -5.34 -8.59 8.38
CA GLY A 379 -6.29 -8.45 9.50
C GLY A 379 -6.42 -9.68 10.39
N ARG A 380 -5.57 -10.70 10.21
CA ARG A 380 -5.61 -11.95 10.99
C ARG A 380 -4.89 -11.77 12.33
N PRO A 381 -5.36 -12.36 13.43
CA PRO A 381 -4.70 -12.25 14.73
C PRO A 381 -3.25 -12.78 14.67
N ARG A 382 -2.30 -11.95 15.11
CA ARG A 382 -0.91 -12.33 15.34
C ARG A 382 -0.75 -12.67 16.81
N VAL A 383 -0.36 -13.92 17.03
CA VAL A 383 -0.06 -14.46 18.35
C VAL A 383 1.31 -13.97 18.79
N SER A 384 1.41 -13.52 20.04
CA SER A 384 2.67 -13.14 20.66
C SER A 384 2.64 -13.36 22.16
N PHE A 385 3.80 -13.59 22.76
CA PHE A 385 3.98 -13.67 24.21
C PHE A 385 5.22 -12.88 24.63
N VAL A 386 5.39 -12.63 25.92
CA VAL A 386 6.48 -11.81 26.43
C VAL A 386 7.37 -12.64 27.34
N VAL A 387 8.68 -12.51 27.15
CA VAL A 387 9.71 -13.21 27.92
C VAL A 387 10.62 -12.24 28.65
N ASP A 388 11.22 -12.70 29.74
CA ASP A 388 12.36 -12.04 30.38
C ASP A 388 13.59 -12.18 29.47
N VAL A 389 14.36 -11.11 29.34
CA VAL A 389 15.55 -11.05 28.49
C VAL A 389 16.79 -11.02 29.38
N PRO A 390 17.66 -12.04 29.36
CA PRO A 390 18.89 -12.02 30.15
C PRO A 390 19.89 -10.96 29.65
N PRO A 391 20.86 -10.54 30.48
CA PRO A 391 21.81 -9.48 30.11
C PRO A 391 22.58 -9.76 28.81
N THR A 392 23.01 -11.01 28.60
CA THR A 392 23.74 -11.40 27.37
C THR A 392 22.90 -11.20 26.11
N LEU A 393 21.62 -11.58 26.17
CA LEU A 393 20.69 -11.37 25.06
C LEU A 393 20.33 -9.88 24.90
N CYS A 394 20.25 -9.11 25.99
CA CYS A 394 20.03 -7.65 25.91
C CYS A 394 21.14 -6.98 25.10
N THR A 395 22.41 -7.30 25.38
CA THR A 395 23.55 -6.70 24.67
C THR A 395 23.48 -6.92 23.17
N VAL A 396 23.16 -8.14 22.73
CA VAL A 396 23.02 -8.46 21.30
C VAL A 396 21.82 -7.73 20.68
N LEU A 397 20.68 -7.72 21.37
CA LEU A 397 19.46 -7.08 20.88
C LEU A 397 19.58 -5.55 20.81
N ASP A 398 20.20 -4.90 21.81
CA ASP A 398 20.45 -3.46 21.81
C ASP A 398 21.43 -3.07 20.69
N ALA A 399 22.43 -3.92 20.41
CA ALA A 399 23.34 -3.72 19.28
C ALA A 399 22.61 -3.82 17.92
N CYS A 400 21.72 -4.80 17.77
CA CYS A 400 20.87 -4.92 16.59
C CYS A 400 19.98 -3.67 16.42
N ASP A 401 19.36 -3.20 17.52
CA ASP A 401 18.55 -1.97 17.51
C ASP A 401 19.37 -0.79 17.01
N GLY A 402 20.59 -0.58 17.53
CA GLY A 402 21.44 0.54 17.12
C GLY A 402 21.80 0.52 15.63
N VAL A 403 22.16 -0.65 15.09
CA VAL A 403 22.54 -0.78 13.67
C VAL A 403 21.33 -0.60 12.74
N VAL A 404 20.17 -1.19 13.08
CA VAL A 404 18.95 -1.05 12.27
C VAL A 404 18.37 0.36 12.38
N GLN A 405 18.36 0.96 13.57
CA GLN A 405 17.88 2.33 13.77
C GLN A 405 18.70 3.31 12.93
N LYS A 406 20.03 3.15 12.92
CA LYS A 406 20.90 3.97 12.08
C LYS A 406 20.56 3.83 10.60
N VAL A 407 20.50 2.61 10.07
CA VAL A 407 20.14 2.37 8.67
C VAL A 407 18.72 2.90 8.36
N SER A 408 17.78 2.76 9.29
CA SER A 408 16.42 3.29 9.14
C SER A 408 16.40 4.83 9.03
N LEU A 409 17.20 5.52 9.84
CA LEU A 409 17.36 6.98 9.78
C LEU A 409 18.06 7.42 8.50
N ASP A 410 19.14 6.74 8.12
CA ASP A 410 19.91 7.00 6.90
C ASP A 410 19.04 6.78 5.64
N SER A 411 18.04 5.89 5.72
CA SER A 411 17.04 5.65 4.67
C SER A 411 15.88 6.66 4.65
N GLY A 412 15.92 7.69 5.49
CA GLY A 412 14.89 8.74 5.53
C GLY A 412 13.61 8.39 6.30
N SER A 413 13.60 7.35 7.14
CA SER A 413 12.43 7.05 7.98
C SER A 413 12.24 8.13 9.07
N SER A 414 11.02 8.65 9.17
CA SER A 414 10.60 9.57 10.23
C SER A 414 9.83 8.87 11.36
N SER A 415 9.75 7.53 11.35
CA SER A 415 8.97 6.75 12.30
C SER A 415 9.58 6.75 13.70
N GLU A 416 8.73 6.72 14.73
CA GLU A 416 9.19 6.62 16.11
C GLU A 416 9.82 5.24 16.35
N TRP A 417 11.08 5.23 16.80
CA TRP A 417 11.79 3.99 17.09
C TRP A 417 11.27 3.33 18.38
N ARG A 418 10.87 2.06 18.27
CA ARG A 418 10.42 1.21 19.36
C ARG A 418 11.52 0.18 19.65
N PRO A 419 12.25 0.31 20.78
CA PRO A 419 13.28 -0.64 21.15
C PRO A 419 12.72 -2.06 21.29
N VAL A 420 13.47 -3.05 20.84
CA VAL A 420 13.09 -4.47 20.94
C VAL A 420 13.03 -4.93 22.40
N VAL A 421 13.92 -4.39 23.25
CA VAL A 421 13.97 -4.63 24.69
C VAL A 421 13.23 -3.51 25.44
N THR A 422 12.14 -3.87 26.10
CA THR A 422 11.38 -2.95 26.95
C THR A 422 11.90 -2.97 28.39
N ARG A 423 12.31 -1.78 28.87
CA ARG A 423 12.74 -1.53 30.25
C ARG A 423 11.75 -0.55 30.89
N LYS A 424 10.72 -1.07 31.58
CA LYS A 424 9.76 -0.21 32.29
C LYS A 424 10.25 0.06 33.71
N ASN A 425 10.26 1.34 34.11
CA ASN A 425 10.50 1.73 35.49
C ASN A 425 9.26 1.36 36.33
N GLY A 426 9.40 0.38 37.24
CA GLY A 426 8.32 -0.14 38.09
C GLY A 426 8.79 -1.32 38.95
N PHE A 427 7.87 -2.01 39.63
CA PHE A 427 8.15 -3.10 40.60
C PHE A 427 8.94 -4.31 40.06
N PHE A 428 9.19 -4.38 38.76
CA PHE A 428 9.85 -5.49 38.09
C PHE A 428 10.96 -4.97 37.17
N ASN A 429 12.17 -4.86 37.71
CA ASN A 429 13.35 -4.28 37.03
C ASN A 429 13.96 -5.18 35.93
N TYR A 430 13.20 -6.10 35.34
CA TYR A 430 13.75 -7.04 34.36
C TYR A 430 13.43 -6.58 32.93
N PRO A 431 14.44 -6.53 32.04
CA PRO A 431 14.21 -6.25 30.62
C PRO A 431 13.36 -7.36 30.01
N THR A 432 12.41 -6.98 29.16
CA THR A 432 11.47 -7.91 28.52
C THR A 432 11.44 -7.71 27.01
N ALA A 433 11.16 -8.77 26.27
CA ALA A 433 10.96 -8.72 24.82
C ALA A 433 9.74 -9.55 24.41
N ARG A 434 9.14 -9.17 23.28
CA ARG A 434 7.95 -9.85 22.73
C ARG A 434 8.35 -10.77 21.59
N LEU A 435 8.03 -12.05 21.73
CA LEU A 435 8.18 -13.06 20.68
C LEU A 435 6.86 -13.21 19.92
N HIS A 436 6.95 -13.22 18.60
CA HIS A 436 5.82 -13.36 17.69
C HIS A 436 5.80 -14.75 17.07
N ILE A 437 4.63 -15.37 17.04
CA ILE A 437 4.38 -16.66 16.41
C ILE A 437 3.68 -16.40 15.07
N PRO A 438 4.36 -16.55 13.93
CA PRO A 438 3.76 -16.37 12.60
C PRO A 438 2.70 -17.43 12.30
N THR A 439 1.71 -17.03 11.49
CA THR A 439 0.65 -17.89 10.97
C THR A 439 0.76 -17.93 9.44
N VAL A 440 0.62 -19.12 8.85
CA VAL A 440 0.56 -19.35 7.39
C VAL A 440 -0.83 -19.84 7.04
N VAL A 441 -1.36 -19.44 5.88
CA VAL A 441 -2.65 -19.92 5.37
C VAL A 441 -2.40 -20.68 4.08
N ASN A 442 -2.80 -21.95 4.04
CA ASN A 442 -2.84 -22.76 2.85
C ASN A 442 -4.29 -23.06 2.51
N GLU A 443 -4.71 -22.62 1.32
CA GLU A 443 -6.00 -22.86 0.65
C GLU A 443 -7.25 -22.44 1.46
N ASP A 444 -7.49 -23.00 2.66
CA ASP A 444 -8.54 -22.61 3.62
C ASP A 444 -8.17 -22.79 5.12
N LEU A 445 -6.97 -23.31 5.45
CA LEU A 445 -6.56 -23.61 6.83
C LEU A 445 -5.42 -22.69 7.30
N ALA A 446 -5.62 -22.02 8.44
CA ALA A 446 -4.59 -21.25 9.14
C ALA A 446 -3.81 -22.16 10.09
N GLN A 447 -2.49 -22.23 9.92
CA GLN A 447 -1.57 -23.02 10.77
C GLN A 447 -0.42 -22.15 11.28
N TYR A 448 0.16 -22.52 12.43
CA TYR A 448 1.36 -21.86 12.94
C TYR A 448 2.55 -22.21 12.06
N ALA A 449 3.33 -21.20 11.65
CA ALA A 449 4.58 -21.41 10.91
C ALA A 449 5.75 -21.83 11.82
N THR A 450 5.59 -21.64 13.14
CA THR A 450 6.59 -21.98 14.15
C THR A 450 6.50 -23.46 14.49
N GLU A 451 7.63 -24.17 14.45
CA GLU A 451 7.69 -25.52 14.98
C GLU A 451 7.66 -25.51 16.52
N MET A 452 6.73 -26.23 17.13
CA MET A 452 6.58 -26.28 18.58
C MET A 452 6.80 -27.69 19.11
N TYR A 453 7.57 -27.79 20.19
CA TYR A 453 7.87 -29.03 20.88
C TYR A 453 7.60 -28.85 22.37
N GLN A 454 7.10 -29.90 23.01
CA GLN A 454 7.00 -29.99 24.46
C GLN A 454 8.10 -30.91 24.97
N LYS A 455 8.96 -30.39 25.85
CA LYS A 455 10.01 -31.15 26.51
C LYS A 455 9.49 -31.65 27.85
N GLU A 456 9.46 -32.96 28.01
CA GLU A 456 9.11 -33.60 29.28
C GLU A 456 10.27 -33.55 30.26
N SER A 457 9.99 -33.73 31.55
CA SER A 457 10.99 -33.82 32.62
C SER A 457 11.98 -34.99 32.41
N SER A 458 11.61 -35.97 31.56
CA SER A 458 12.44 -37.10 31.11
C SER A 458 13.51 -36.70 30.08
N GLY A 459 13.45 -35.48 29.54
CA GLY A 459 14.35 -34.97 28.50
C GLY A 459 13.88 -35.25 27.07
N ALA A 460 12.86 -36.08 26.88
CA ALA A 460 12.24 -36.34 25.58
C ALA A 460 11.44 -35.11 25.10
N ALA A 461 11.51 -34.82 23.80
CA ALA A 461 10.78 -33.71 23.17
C ALA A 461 9.71 -34.25 22.22
N GLN A 462 8.44 -33.98 22.51
CA GLN A 462 7.30 -34.34 21.67
C GLN A 462 6.91 -33.14 20.80
N LYS A 463 6.75 -33.35 19.48
CA LYS A 463 6.27 -32.30 18.58
C LYS A 463 4.78 -32.04 18.81
N LEU A 464 4.41 -30.78 19.02
CA LEU A 464 3.01 -30.34 19.11
C LEU A 464 2.47 -30.11 17.69
N VAL A 465 1.37 -30.79 17.34
CA VAL A 465 0.72 -30.69 16.03
C VAL A 465 -0.65 -30.07 16.22
N PHE A 466 -0.85 -28.89 15.65
CA PHE A 466 -2.12 -28.16 15.70
C PHE A 466 -2.86 -28.34 14.38
N SER A 467 -4.09 -28.85 14.44
CA SER A 467 -4.94 -29.07 13.25
C SER A 467 -5.57 -27.78 12.71
N LYS A 468 -5.67 -26.75 13.57
CA LYS A 468 -6.22 -25.42 13.26
C LYS A 468 -5.54 -24.35 14.11
N PHE A 469 -5.66 -23.09 13.70
CA PHE A 469 -5.28 -21.96 14.54
C PHE A 469 -6.24 -21.83 15.73
N ASP A 470 -5.75 -22.08 16.95
CA ASP A 470 -6.51 -21.91 18.19
C ASP A 470 -5.63 -21.26 19.27
N ALA A 471 -5.81 -19.96 19.46
CA ALA A 471 -5.02 -19.20 20.42
C ALA A 471 -5.31 -19.60 21.88
N ALA A 472 -6.49 -20.17 22.18
CA ALA A 472 -6.85 -20.61 23.53
C ALA A 472 -6.16 -21.93 23.89
N GLU A 473 -6.06 -22.85 22.93
CA GLU A 473 -5.29 -24.07 23.07
C GLU A 473 -3.80 -23.74 23.35
N LEU A 474 -3.26 -22.79 22.59
CA LEU A 474 -1.88 -22.35 22.74
C LEU A 474 -1.59 -21.67 24.07
N ASP A 475 -2.53 -20.87 24.60
CA ASP A 475 -2.36 -20.14 25.87
C ASP A 475 -2.09 -21.08 27.06
N SER A 476 -2.61 -22.31 27.00
CA SER A 476 -2.38 -23.33 28.04
C SER A 476 -0.90 -23.70 28.23
N PHE A 477 -0.08 -23.56 27.18
CA PHE A 477 1.35 -23.91 27.18
C PHE A 477 2.28 -22.74 27.55
N PHE A 478 1.83 -21.48 27.43
CA PHE A 478 2.65 -20.29 27.66
C PHE A 478 2.24 -19.53 28.92
N LYS A 479 2.05 -20.26 30.02
CA LYS A 479 1.70 -19.65 31.31
C LYS A 479 2.86 -18.81 31.85
N PRO A 480 2.60 -17.69 32.55
CA PRO A 480 3.64 -16.95 33.25
C PRO A 480 4.42 -17.86 34.20
N GLY A 481 5.74 -17.91 34.04
CA GLY A 481 6.63 -18.78 34.82
C GLY A 481 7.25 -19.93 34.00
N THR A 482 6.62 -20.35 32.91
CA THR A 482 7.11 -21.44 32.05
C THR A 482 8.42 -21.06 31.38
N PHE A 483 9.31 -22.05 31.21
CA PHE A 483 10.57 -21.88 30.48
C PHE A 483 10.44 -22.37 29.04
N VAL A 484 11.00 -21.62 28.10
CA VAL A 484 10.95 -21.92 26.66
C VAL A 484 12.33 -21.73 26.06
N ASP A 485 12.80 -22.70 25.27
CA ASP A 485 13.93 -22.50 24.37
C ASP A 485 13.39 -21.89 23.08
N ALA A 486 13.90 -20.73 22.70
CA ALA A 486 13.41 -19.96 21.57
C ALA A 486 14.45 -19.84 20.48
N TYR A 487 14.06 -20.19 19.26
CA TYR A 487 14.82 -20.01 18.03
C TYR A 487 14.05 -18.99 17.18
N PHE A 488 14.62 -17.82 16.96
CA PHE A 488 13.91 -16.71 16.33
C PHE A 488 14.78 -15.90 15.37
N SER A 489 14.13 -15.34 14.34
CA SER A 489 14.73 -14.33 13.47
C SER A 489 14.42 -12.92 13.96
N LEU A 490 15.26 -11.97 13.57
CA LEU A 490 15.07 -10.55 13.82
C LEU A 490 14.57 -9.90 12.53
N ASP A 491 13.32 -9.44 12.56
CA ASP A 491 12.64 -8.89 11.40
C ASP A 491 12.37 -7.39 11.64
N PRO A 492 13.20 -6.48 11.09
CA PRO A 492 12.92 -5.05 11.10
C PRO A 492 11.55 -4.73 10.48
N TYR A 493 10.86 -3.74 11.05
CA TYR A 493 9.60 -3.23 10.51
C TYR A 493 9.55 -1.72 10.61
N ASP A 494 8.84 -1.10 9.67
CA ASP A 494 8.41 0.28 9.72
C ASP A 494 6.93 0.31 9.32
N TYR A 495 6.05 0.57 10.29
CA TYR A 495 4.60 0.46 10.09
C TYR A 495 3.84 1.44 10.97
N GLN A 496 2.89 2.18 10.38
CA GLN A 496 2.04 3.14 11.10
C GLN A 496 2.84 4.11 12.00
N GLN A 497 3.89 4.75 11.46
CA GLN A 497 4.75 5.69 12.20
C GLN A 497 5.54 5.07 13.36
N ASN A 498 5.65 3.74 13.41
CA ASN A 498 6.47 3.02 14.39
C ASN A 498 7.47 2.12 13.66
N ALA A 499 8.75 2.32 13.93
CA ALA A 499 9.83 1.47 13.45
C ALA A 499 10.42 0.65 14.60
N GLY A 500 10.97 -0.53 14.31
CA GLY A 500 11.63 -1.36 15.32
C GLY A 500 11.99 -2.74 14.78
N ILE A 501 12.40 -3.63 15.68
CA ILE A 501 12.74 -5.02 15.34
C ILE A 501 11.70 -5.94 15.96
N ARG A 502 11.18 -6.87 15.17
CA ARG A 502 10.28 -7.93 15.62
C ARG A 502 11.03 -9.23 15.81
N LEU A 503 10.87 -9.88 16.96
CA LEU A 503 11.39 -11.23 17.17
C LEU A 503 10.37 -12.26 16.67
N VAL A 504 10.69 -12.98 15.60
CA VAL A 504 9.79 -13.93 14.94
C VAL A 504 10.24 -15.36 15.22
N ALA A 505 9.45 -16.10 15.99
CA ALA A 505 9.76 -17.47 16.39
C ALA A 505 9.70 -18.43 15.19
N LYS A 506 10.77 -19.19 14.99
CA LYS A 506 10.89 -20.27 14.00
C LYS A 506 10.70 -21.64 14.64
N LYS A 507 11.27 -21.82 15.85
CA LYS A 507 11.11 -23.01 16.66
C LYS A 507 11.01 -22.66 18.14
N LEU A 508 10.13 -23.33 18.87
CA LEU A 508 9.94 -23.16 20.32
C LEU A 508 9.95 -24.55 20.98
N ILE A 509 10.71 -24.69 22.07
CA ILE A 509 10.70 -25.89 22.92
C ILE A 509 10.19 -25.48 24.30
N ILE A 510 9.00 -25.93 24.65
CA ILE A 510 8.29 -25.57 25.88
C ILE A 510 8.66 -26.61 26.94
N HIS A 511 9.22 -26.15 28.06
CA HIS A 511 9.57 -27.04 29.16
C HIS A 511 8.32 -27.29 30.00
N SER A 512 7.93 -28.55 30.08
CA SER A 512 6.89 -29.00 31.02
C SER A 512 7.40 -28.78 32.44
N GLU A 513 6.52 -28.29 33.32
CA GLU A 513 6.85 -28.16 34.75
C GLU A 513 7.13 -29.52 35.41
#